data_AF-A0A818NLY9-F1
#
_entry.id   AF-A0A818NLY9-F1
#
_cell.length_a   1.000
_cell.length_b   1.000
_cell.length_c   1.000
_cell.angle_alpha   90.00
_cell.angle_beta   90.00
_cell.angle_gamma   90.00
#
_symmetry.space_group_name_H-M   'P 1'
#
loop_
_entity.id
_entity.type
_entity.pdbx_description
1 polymer ?
#
loop_
_entity_poly.entity_id
_entity_poly.type
_entity_poly.pdbx_seq_one_letter_code
_entity_poly.pdbx_strand_id
1 'polypeptide(L)'
;MQQSEYQQLYSRHQTTRREHQRELIGPLQQLNTNVQQSLTDAKNAYEKAKESYHQEFNVLKRVFTHTASEYETQLVTPLKEIYHQEKDLAKKVVELLDETTLETSPLETREYWNGSIAVVYNPITGRAEWKKYWHGGVFGVFNPLKGVIEWKEIYHHGVYGVFNPRLNTIEWNQNFSGGIHGVYNPTTGIVEWKSAFHSGVGGTYNPLTRQVEWKTCFHGSVVGYYDEETQTVKWIEKWHHGLALILWNASTKTYSTTASCGWFDNE
;
A
#
# COMPACT_ATOMS: atom_id res chain seq x y z
N MET A 1 -28.67 2.23 3.36
CA MET A 1 -28.41 2.15 1.90
C MET A 1 -26.92 2.34 1.61
N GLN A 2 -26.32 3.46 2.04
CA GLN A 2 -24.89 3.78 1.82
C GLN A 2 -23.93 2.71 2.37
N GLN A 3 -24.21 2.13 3.54
CA GLN A 3 -23.38 1.06 4.08
C GLN A 3 -23.38 -0.20 3.21
N SER A 4 -24.51 -0.53 2.55
CA SER A 4 -24.57 -1.66 1.61
C SER A 4 -23.79 -1.36 0.33
N GLU A 5 -23.87 -0.12 -0.16
CA GLU A 5 -23.12 0.33 -1.34
C GLU A 5 -21.61 0.30 -1.06
N TYR A 6 -21.17 0.75 0.11
CA TYR A 6 -19.78 0.61 0.56
C TYR A 6 -19.32 -0.85 0.54
N GLN A 7 -20.10 -1.78 1.11
CA GLN A 7 -19.72 -3.20 1.13
C GLN A 7 -19.61 -3.80 -0.29
N GLN A 8 -20.49 -3.39 -1.20
CA GLN A 8 -20.41 -3.80 -2.61
C GLN A 8 -19.15 -3.27 -3.29
N LEU A 9 -18.85 -1.97 -3.13
CA LEU A 9 -17.65 -1.36 -3.71
C LEU A 9 -16.36 -1.92 -3.10
N TYR A 10 -16.35 -2.18 -1.78
CA TYR A 10 -15.24 -2.82 -1.09
C TYR A 10 -14.99 -4.25 -1.62
N SER A 11 -16.04 -5.06 -1.75
CA SER A 11 -15.93 -6.41 -2.32
C SER A 11 -15.45 -6.38 -3.78
N ARG A 12 -15.95 -5.43 -4.58
CA ARG A 12 -15.44 -5.22 -5.95
C ARG A 12 -13.97 -4.83 -5.95
N HIS A 13 -13.54 -3.91 -5.09
CA HIS A 13 -12.14 -3.52 -4.97
C HIS A 13 -11.22 -4.72 -4.70
N GLN A 14 -11.60 -5.59 -3.75
CA GLN A 14 -10.84 -6.79 -3.39
C GLN A 14 -10.68 -7.80 -4.52
N THR A 15 -11.67 -7.89 -5.42
CA THR A 15 -11.73 -8.88 -6.50
C THR A 15 -11.30 -8.30 -7.85
N THR A 16 -11.25 -6.98 -7.98
CA THR A 16 -10.88 -6.29 -9.21
C THR A 16 -9.37 -6.24 -9.33
N ARG A 17 -8.87 -6.60 -10.52
CA ARG A 17 -7.46 -6.49 -10.85
C ARG A 17 -7.01 -5.03 -10.79
N ARG A 18 -5.75 -4.79 -10.45
CA ARG A 18 -5.14 -3.46 -10.33
C ARG A 18 -5.36 -2.61 -11.58
N GLU A 19 -5.25 -3.19 -12.76
CA GLU A 19 -5.44 -2.50 -14.06
C GLU A 19 -6.84 -1.87 -14.21
N HIS A 20 -7.84 -2.43 -13.54
CA HIS A 20 -9.25 -2.05 -13.66
C HIS A 20 -9.77 -1.25 -12.46
N GLN A 21 -8.92 -0.98 -11.47
CA GLN A 21 -9.30 -0.22 -10.26
C GLN A 21 -9.83 1.18 -10.58
N ARG A 22 -9.42 1.77 -11.71
CA ARG A 22 -9.86 3.10 -12.15
C ARG A 22 -11.39 3.19 -12.32
N GLU A 23 -12.05 2.08 -12.66
CA GLU A 23 -13.50 2.02 -12.83
C GLU A 23 -14.26 2.22 -11.50
N LEU A 24 -13.60 2.01 -10.36
CA LEU A 24 -14.20 2.16 -9.03
C LEU A 24 -14.09 3.59 -8.49
N ILE A 25 -13.21 4.43 -9.04
CA ILE A 25 -12.97 5.79 -8.53
C ILE A 25 -14.24 6.64 -8.61
N GLY A 26 -14.92 6.66 -9.76
CA GLY A 26 -16.14 7.47 -9.94
C GLY A 26 -17.26 7.10 -8.95
N PRO A 27 -17.65 5.81 -8.85
CA PRO A 27 -18.61 5.36 -7.84
C PRO A 27 -18.18 5.67 -6.40
N LEU A 28 -16.91 5.48 -6.04
CA LEU A 28 -16.40 5.79 -4.69
C LEU A 28 -16.43 7.29 -4.38
N GLN A 29 -16.13 8.14 -5.35
CA GLN A 29 -16.25 9.61 -5.21
C GLN A 29 -17.70 10.01 -4.96
N GLN A 30 -18.65 9.46 -5.72
CA GLN A 30 -20.08 9.71 -5.52
C GLN A 30 -20.55 9.26 -4.13
N LEU A 31 -20.15 8.04 -3.72
CA LEU A 31 -20.47 7.53 -2.38
C LEU A 31 -19.87 8.44 -1.29
N ASN A 32 -18.62 8.88 -1.44
CA ASN A 32 -17.99 9.80 -0.49
C ASN A 32 -18.80 11.10 -0.37
N THR A 33 -19.16 11.74 -1.48
CA THR A 33 -20.00 12.95 -1.48
C THR A 33 -21.32 12.72 -0.73
N ASN A 34 -22.01 11.61 -1.01
CA ASN A 34 -23.27 11.26 -0.37
C ASN A 34 -23.11 11.04 1.14
N VAL A 35 -22.05 10.36 1.57
CA VAL A 35 -21.78 10.07 2.99
C VAL A 35 -21.34 11.34 3.74
N GLN A 36 -20.54 12.22 3.13
CA GLN A 36 -20.17 13.51 3.74
C GLN A 36 -21.39 14.41 3.96
N GLN A 37 -22.34 14.40 3.01
CA GLN A 37 -23.60 15.10 3.19
C GLN A 37 -24.42 14.50 4.35
N SER A 38 -24.58 13.16 4.37
CA SER A 38 -25.27 12.44 5.45
C SER A 38 -24.66 12.73 6.83
N LEU A 39 -23.33 12.71 6.92
CA LEU A 39 -22.58 13.03 8.14
C LEU A 39 -22.84 14.47 8.62
N THR A 40 -22.90 15.42 7.69
CA THR A 40 -23.20 16.82 8.01
C THR A 40 -24.63 16.96 8.55
N ASP A 41 -25.59 16.31 7.91
CA ASP A 41 -27.00 16.33 8.32
C ASP A 41 -27.19 15.66 9.69
N ALA A 42 -26.56 14.51 9.91
CA ALA A 42 -26.58 13.79 11.18
C ALA A 42 -25.94 14.61 12.32
N LYS A 43 -24.81 15.28 12.05
CA LYS A 43 -24.17 16.17 13.01
C LYS A 43 -25.08 17.33 13.39
N ASN A 44 -25.68 17.99 12.40
CA ASN A 44 -26.58 19.12 12.63
C ASN A 44 -27.83 18.70 13.44
N ALA A 45 -28.41 17.53 13.12
CA ALA A 45 -29.54 16.98 13.86
C ALA A 45 -29.17 16.68 15.32
N TYR A 46 -28.02 16.05 15.55
CA TYR A 46 -27.51 15.75 16.89
C TYR A 46 -27.26 17.02 17.72
N GLU A 47 -26.55 18.01 17.17
CA GLU A 47 -26.27 19.26 17.89
C GLU A 47 -27.56 20.02 18.18
N LYS A 48 -28.51 20.07 17.25
CA LYS A 48 -29.83 20.70 17.49
C LYS A 48 -30.62 20.01 18.60
N ALA A 49 -30.63 18.68 18.64
CA ALA A 49 -31.30 17.93 19.72
C ALA A 49 -30.62 18.16 21.07
N LYS A 50 -29.28 18.23 21.09
CA LYS A 50 -28.49 18.52 22.28
C LYS A 50 -28.69 19.95 22.79
N GLU A 51 -28.76 20.94 21.89
CA GLU A 51 -29.09 22.32 22.23
C GLU A 51 -30.50 22.42 22.82
N SER A 52 -31.48 21.76 22.19
CA SER A 52 -32.87 21.71 22.68
C SER A 52 -32.93 21.10 24.08
N TYR A 53 -32.23 19.99 24.31
CA TYR A 53 -32.08 19.37 25.63
C TYR A 53 -31.50 20.32 26.68
N HIS A 54 -30.45 21.08 26.32
CA HIS A 54 -29.81 22.03 27.24
C HIS A 54 -30.65 23.28 27.51
N GLN A 55 -31.49 23.70 26.57
CA GLN A 55 -32.42 24.82 26.73
C GLN A 55 -33.64 24.43 27.58
N GLU A 56 -34.21 23.25 27.37
CA GLU A 56 -35.41 22.77 28.06
C GLU A 56 -35.12 22.33 29.50
N PHE A 57 -33.98 21.66 29.70
CA PHE A 57 -33.57 21.14 31.00
C PHE A 57 -32.36 21.93 31.51
N ASN A 58 -32.56 22.73 32.56
CA ASN A 58 -31.44 23.32 33.29
C ASN A 58 -30.64 22.24 34.05
N VAL A 59 -29.49 22.60 34.63
CA VAL A 59 -28.57 21.63 35.25
C VAL A 59 -29.24 20.79 36.34
N LEU A 60 -30.09 21.40 37.18
CA LEU A 60 -30.78 20.68 38.25
C LEU A 60 -31.84 19.71 37.69
N LYS A 61 -32.58 20.10 36.66
CA LYS A 61 -33.55 19.20 36.01
C LYS A 61 -32.86 18.01 35.33
N ARG A 62 -31.74 18.24 34.63
CA ARG A 62 -30.97 17.17 33.99
C ARG A 62 -30.47 16.09 34.97
N VAL A 63 -30.10 16.48 36.18
CA VAL A 63 -29.54 15.55 37.18
C VAL A 63 -30.64 14.81 37.95
N PHE A 64 -31.81 15.44 38.14
CA PHE A 64 -32.79 14.95 39.11
C PHE A 64 -34.16 14.59 38.53
N THR A 65 -34.42 14.75 37.22
CA THR A 65 -35.72 14.42 36.63
C THR A 65 -35.66 13.29 35.61
N HIS A 66 -36.60 12.34 35.76
CA HIS A 66 -36.79 11.24 34.82
C HIS A 66 -37.07 11.72 33.40
N THR A 67 -37.81 12.82 33.25
CA THR A 67 -38.15 13.43 31.96
C THR A 67 -36.94 13.89 31.15
N ALA A 68 -35.88 14.37 31.82
CA ALA A 68 -34.65 14.77 31.14
C ALA A 68 -33.88 13.52 30.65
N SER A 69 -33.82 12.49 31.49
CA SER A 69 -33.22 11.19 31.13
C SER A 69 -33.96 10.52 29.96
N GLU A 70 -35.29 10.58 29.94
CA GLU A 70 -36.11 10.06 28.83
C GLU A 70 -35.86 10.83 27.54
N TYR A 71 -35.83 12.17 27.59
CA TYR A 71 -35.51 12.99 26.43
C TYR A 71 -34.13 12.65 25.85
N GLU A 72 -33.11 12.59 26.72
CA GLU A 72 -31.74 12.25 26.32
C GLU A 72 -31.66 10.86 25.68
N THR A 73 -32.36 9.87 26.26
CA THR A 73 -32.36 8.49 25.77
C THR A 73 -33.14 8.32 24.46
N GLN A 74 -34.27 9.02 24.29
CA GLN A 74 -35.15 8.85 23.15
C GLN A 74 -34.79 9.74 21.95
N LEU A 75 -34.21 10.92 22.19
CA LEU A 75 -33.99 11.93 21.14
C LEU A 75 -32.52 12.22 20.90
N VAL A 76 -31.69 12.30 21.95
CA VAL A 76 -30.28 12.71 21.81
C VAL A 76 -29.37 11.51 21.50
N THR A 77 -29.48 10.44 22.29
CA THR A 77 -28.64 9.24 22.17
C THR A 77 -28.74 8.57 20.79
N PRO A 78 -29.94 8.34 20.21
CA PRO A 78 -30.04 7.72 18.89
C PRO A 78 -29.40 8.57 17.78
N LEU A 79 -29.55 9.90 17.83
CA LEU A 79 -28.91 10.80 16.87
C LEU A 79 -27.39 10.82 17.01
N LYS A 80 -26.89 10.72 18.25
CA LYS A 80 -25.46 10.58 18.51
C LYS A 80 -24.90 9.28 17.91
N GLU A 81 -25.61 8.17 18.06
CA GLU A 81 -25.24 6.88 17.48
C GLU A 81 -25.21 6.94 15.95
N ILE A 82 -26.24 7.51 15.32
CA ILE A 82 -26.28 7.73 13.86
C ILE A 82 -25.08 8.57 13.41
N TYR A 83 -24.81 9.69 14.08
CA TYR A 83 -23.65 10.54 13.78
C TYR A 83 -22.32 9.76 13.86
N HIS A 84 -22.14 8.92 14.88
CA HIS A 84 -20.94 8.09 15.00
C HIS A 84 -20.83 7.03 13.90
N GLN A 85 -21.93 6.36 13.54
CA GLN A 85 -21.96 5.38 12.45
C GLN A 85 -21.60 6.02 11.11
N GLU A 86 -22.18 7.20 10.81
CA GLU A 86 -21.87 7.96 9.59
C GLU A 86 -20.43 8.45 9.57
N LYS A 87 -19.88 8.85 10.73
CA LYS A 87 -18.48 9.25 10.84
C LYS A 87 -17.53 8.10 10.55
N ASP A 88 -17.84 6.91 11.06
CA ASP A 88 -17.04 5.71 10.82
C ASP A 88 -17.14 5.26 9.36
N LEU A 89 -18.33 5.35 8.75
CA LEU A 89 -18.53 5.07 7.33
C LEU A 89 -17.75 6.06 6.45
N ALA A 90 -17.81 7.36 6.75
CA ALA A 90 -17.08 8.40 6.05
C ALA A 90 -15.58 8.12 6.03
N LYS A 91 -15.01 7.75 7.19
CA LYS A 91 -13.60 7.35 7.30
C LYS A 91 -13.27 6.17 6.39
N LYS A 92 -14.07 5.11 6.43
CA LYS A 92 -13.86 3.89 5.62
C LYS A 92 -13.94 4.15 4.12
N VAL A 93 -14.87 5.00 3.68
CA VAL A 93 -15.03 5.35 2.26
C VAL A 93 -13.83 6.16 1.77
N VAL A 94 -13.33 7.11 2.58
CA VAL A 94 -12.11 7.86 2.26
C VAL A 94 -10.90 6.95 2.18
N GLU A 95 -10.69 6.07 3.16
CA GLU A 95 -9.58 5.10 3.15
C GLU A 95 -9.60 4.21 1.90
N LEU A 96 -10.77 3.71 1.51
CA LEU A 96 -10.93 2.89 0.30
C LEU A 96 -10.69 3.69 -0.99
N LEU A 97 -11.15 4.94 -1.04
CA LEU A 97 -10.92 5.82 -2.19
C LEU A 97 -9.43 6.14 -2.34
N ASP A 98 -8.73 6.43 -1.23
CA ASP A 98 -7.30 6.70 -1.22
C ASP A 98 -6.50 5.47 -1.67
N GLU A 99 -6.83 4.29 -1.13
CA GLU A 99 -6.20 3.03 -1.54
C GLU A 99 -6.44 2.74 -3.03
N THR A 100 -7.68 2.85 -3.51
CA THR A 100 -8.02 2.64 -4.92
C THR A 100 -7.29 3.63 -5.82
N THR A 101 -7.22 4.90 -5.41
CA THR A 101 -6.51 5.94 -6.18
C THR A 101 -5.02 5.63 -6.26
N LEU A 102 -4.40 5.23 -5.14
CA LEU A 102 -3.00 4.82 -5.10
C LEU A 102 -2.74 3.61 -6.02
N GLU A 103 -3.62 2.62 -6.01
CA GLU A 103 -3.50 1.44 -6.87
C GLU A 103 -3.59 1.75 -8.37
N THR A 104 -4.33 2.80 -8.74
CA THR A 104 -4.40 3.26 -10.14
C THR A 104 -3.20 4.06 -10.60
N SER A 105 -2.30 4.44 -9.68
CA SER A 105 -1.06 5.11 -10.05
C SER A 105 -0.18 4.17 -10.89
N PRO A 106 0.39 4.65 -12.01
CA PRO A 106 1.34 3.85 -12.78
C PRO A 106 2.60 3.55 -11.98
N LEU A 107 2.95 4.37 -10.99
CA LEU A 107 4.09 4.16 -10.10
C LEU A 107 3.62 4.28 -8.65
N GLU A 108 3.85 3.25 -7.85
CA GLU A 108 3.60 3.25 -6.42
C GLU A 108 4.86 2.81 -5.67
N THR A 109 5.21 3.57 -4.64
CA THR A 109 6.29 3.26 -3.72
C THR A 109 5.76 3.12 -2.31
N ARG A 110 6.28 2.14 -1.58
CA ARG A 110 6.05 2.03 -0.13
C ARG A 110 7.38 1.89 0.59
N GLU A 111 7.41 2.48 1.77
CA GLU A 111 8.57 2.46 2.65
C GLU A 111 8.23 1.78 3.98
N TYR A 112 9.26 1.26 4.65
CA TYR A 112 9.13 0.69 5.98
C TYR A 112 10.37 1.02 6.82
N TRP A 113 10.15 1.75 7.91
CA TRP A 113 11.22 2.15 8.82
C TRP A 113 11.82 0.94 9.54
N ASN A 114 13.15 0.90 9.68
CA ASN A 114 13.89 -0.13 10.42
C ASN A 114 13.55 -1.59 10.02
N GLY A 115 13.16 -1.79 8.77
CA GLY A 115 12.88 -3.11 8.24
C GLY A 115 12.89 -3.14 6.72
N SER A 116 12.71 -4.34 6.18
CA SER A 116 12.56 -4.53 4.73
C SER A 116 11.08 -4.57 4.37
N ILE A 117 10.77 -4.09 3.16
CA ILE A 117 9.48 -4.24 2.52
C ILE A 117 9.70 -4.77 1.13
N ALA A 118 8.82 -5.66 0.68
CA ALA A 118 8.82 -6.22 -0.65
C ALA A 118 7.42 -6.17 -1.24
N VAL A 119 7.37 -6.06 -2.56
CA VAL A 119 6.14 -6.09 -3.35
C VAL A 119 6.31 -7.07 -4.49
N VAL A 120 5.27 -7.84 -4.77
CA VAL A 120 5.20 -8.73 -5.92
C VAL A 120 3.85 -8.56 -6.57
N TYR A 121 3.85 -8.36 -7.88
CA TYR A 121 2.61 -8.37 -8.65
C TYR A 121 2.27 -9.82 -9.02
N ASN A 122 1.06 -10.24 -8.66
CA ASN A 122 0.53 -11.55 -9.02
C ASN A 122 -0.32 -11.41 -10.30
N PRO A 123 0.16 -11.83 -11.48
CA PRO A 123 -0.57 -11.66 -12.73
C PRO A 123 -1.82 -12.53 -12.82
N ILE A 124 -1.94 -13.60 -12.01
CA ILE A 124 -3.12 -14.47 -11.98
C ILE A 124 -4.28 -13.76 -11.31
N THR A 125 -4.05 -13.22 -10.10
CA THR A 125 -5.08 -12.47 -9.36
C THR A 125 -5.19 -11.02 -9.83
N GLY A 126 -4.16 -10.50 -10.50
CA GLY A 126 -4.03 -9.11 -10.89
C GLY A 126 -3.83 -8.16 -9.71
N ARG A 127 -3.31 -8.65 -8.58
CA ARG A 127 -3.13 -7.86 -7.34
C ARG A 127 -1.64 -7.76 -6.97
N ALA A 128 -1.29 -6.68 -6.29
CA ALA A 128 0.02 -6.54 -5.66
C ALA A 128 -0.03 -7.12 -4.24
N GLU A 129 0.93 -7.98 -3.91
CA GLU A 129 1.09 -8.54 -2.58
C GLU A 129 2.31 -7.91 -1.92
N TRP A 130 2.10 -7.39 -0.71
CA TRP A 130 3.10 -6.66 0.05
C TRP A 130 3.50 -7.45 1.29
N LYS A 131 4.79 -7.50 1.58
CA LYS A 131 5.30 -8.12 2.80
C LYS A 131 6.34 -7.23 3.47
N LYS A 132 6.23 -7.11 4.79
CA LYS A 132 7.16 -6.34 5.64
C LYS A 132 7.84 -7.30 6.60
N TYR A 133 9.10 -7.05 6.91
CA TYR A 133 9.86 -7.83 7.87
C TYR A 133 10.79 -6.93 8.68
N TRP A 134 10.69 -7.05 10.00
CA TRP A 134 11.42 -6.22 10.95
C TRP A 134 12.81 -6.82 11.23
N HIS A 135 13.84 -5.98 11.29
CA HIS A 135 15.25 -6.42 11.53
C HIS A 135 15.75 -7.57 10.63
N GLY A 136 15.34 -7.59 9.36
CA GLY A 136 15.89 -8.53 8.39
C GLY A 136 15.46 -8.22 6.97
N GLY A 137 15.83 -9.12 6.06
CA GLY A 137 15.46 -9.08 4.65
C GLY A 137 14.19 -9.86 4.39
N VAL A 138 13.29 -9.28 3.60
CA VAL A 138 12.20 -10.00 2.95
C VAL A 138 12.21 -9.68 1.47
N PHE A 139 12.02 -10.71 0.65
CA PHE A 139 11.82 -10.54 -0.77
C PHE A 139 10.86 -11.61 -1.30
N GLY A 140 10.10 -11.25 -2.33
CA GLY A 140 9.18 -12.15 -2.98
C GLY A 140 9.40 -12.16 -4.48
N VAL A 141 9.14 -13.29 -5.12
CA VAL A 141 9.20 -13.44 -6.57
C VAL A 141 8.00 -14.25 -7.03
N PHE A 142 7.29 -13.77 -8.06
CA PHE A 142 6.25 -14.56 -8.68
C PHE A 142 6.89 -15.67 -9.53
N ASN A 143 6.54 -16.92 -9.26
CA ASN A 143 6.93 -18.06 -10.07
C ASN A 143 5.84 -18.33 -11.13
N PRO A 144 6.07 -17.97 -12.41
CA PRO A 144 5.06 -18.15 -13.46
C PRO A 144 4.73 -19.62 -13.76
N LEU A 145 5.61 -20.56 -13.42
CA LEU A 145 5.38 -21.99 -13.67
C LEU A 145 4.49 -22.63 -12.61
N LYS A 146 4.67 -22.22 -11.36
CA LYS A 146 3.84 -22.70 -10.25
C LYS A 146 2.58 -21.87 -10.04
N GLY A 147 2.52 -20.66 -10.61
CA GLY A 147 1.42 -19.73 -10.42
C GLY A 147 1.31 -19.21 -8.98
N VAL A 148 2.42 -19.16 -8.24
CA VAL A 148 2.45 -18.72 -6.85
C VAL A 148 3.59 -17.74 -6.62
N ILE A 149 3.45 -16.90 -5.59
CA ILE A 149 4.56 -16.07 -5.11
C ILE A 149 5.37 -16.89 -4.11
N GLU A 150 6.67 -16.94 -4.35
CA GLU A 150 7.62 -17.52 -3.41
C GLU A 150 8.26 -16.39 -2.59
N TRP A 151 8.08 -16.46 -1.27
CA TRP A 151 8.64 -15.50 -0.33
C TRP A 151 9.87 -16.09 0.36
N LYS A 152 10.88 -15.26 0.59
CA LYS A 152 12.04 -15.62 1.41
C LYS A 152 12.30 -14.52 2.43
N GLU A 153 12.49 -14.94 3.67
CA GLU A 153 12.78 -14.07 4.82
C GLU A 153 14.06 -14.55 5.49
N ILE A 154 14.93 -13.62 5.83
CA ILE A 154 16.18 -13.93 6.53
C ILE A 154 16.43 -12.86 7.59
N TYR A 155 16.63 -13.31 8.82
CA TYR A 155 16.94 -12.46 9.96
C TYR A 155 18.38 -11.92 9.84
N HIS A 156 18.62 -10.62 10.09
CA HIS A 156 19.95 -9.97 9.99
C HIS A 156 20.68 -10.04 8.63
N HIS A 157 20.01 -10.48 7.57
CA HIS A 157 20.59 -10.53 6.23
C HIS A 157 19.69 -9.81 5.22
N GLY A 158 20.30 -9.16 4.23
CA GLY A 158 19.59 -8.82 2.99
C GLY A 158 19.31 -10.10 2.21
N VAL A 159 18.13 -10.19 1.61
CA VAL A 159 17.73 -11.29 0.71
C VAL A 159 17.11 -10.69 -0.54
N TYR A 160 17.41 -11.31 -1.68
CA TYR A 160 16.84 -10.91 -2.96
C TYR A 160 16.64 -12.13 -3.85
N GLY A 161 15.57 -12.11 -4.64
CA GLY A 161 15.23 -13.17 -5.56
C GLY A 161 14.99 -12.64 -6.96
N VAL A 162 15.35 -13.40 -7.97
CA VAL A 162 15.06 -13.09 -9.38
C VAL A 162 14.59 -14.35 -10.07
N PHE A 163 13.47 -14.27 -10.80
CA PHE A 163 13.08 -15.36 -11.68
C PHE A 163 13.97 -15.37 -12.92
N ASN A 164 14.68 -16.47 -13.15
CA ASN A 164 15.47 -16.67 -14.36
C ASN A 164 14.62 -17.44 -15.39
N PRO A 165 14.12 -16.79 -16.46
CA PRO A 165 13.28 -17.43 -17.47
C PRO A 165 14.05 -18.45 -18.33
N ARG A 166 15.37 -18.38 -18.40
CA ARG A 166 16.19 -19.37 -19.12
C ARG A 166 16.29 -20.68 -18.34
N LEU A 167 16.46 -20.59 -17.03
CA LEU A 167 16.57 -21.74 -16.14
C LEU A 167 15.23 -22.23 -15.61
N ASN A 168 14.16 -21.44 -15.78
CA ASN A 168 12.83 -21.74 -15.26
C ASN A 168 12.81 -21.90 -13.73
N THR A 169 13.68 -21.16 -13.04
CA THR A 169 13.85 -21.23 -11.58
C THR A 169 14.04 -19.84 -10.99
N ILE A 170 13.68 -19.70 -9.71
CA ILE A 170 14.04 -18.49 -8.95
C ILE A 170 15.45 -18.66 -8.40
N GLU A 171 16.31 -17.71 -8.71
CA GLU A 171 17.63 -17.59 -8.11
C GLU A 171 17.54 -16.69 -6.89
N TRP A 172 17.98 -17.19 -5.74
CA TRP A 172 18.01 -16.46 -4.48
C TRP A 172 19.44 -16.16 -4.08
N ASN A 173 19.67 -14.94 -3.61
CA ASN A 173 20.95 -14.56 -3.03
C ASN A 173 20.74 -13.80 -1.72
N GLN A 174 21.72 -13.88 -0.84
CA GLN A 174 21.69 -13.28 0.49
C GLN A 174 23.02 -12.61 0.81
N ASN A 175 22.97 -11.54 1.59
CA ASN A 175 24.16 -10.83 2.03
C ASN A 175 24.07 -10.51 3.52
N PHE A 176 25.15 -10.78 4.25
CA PHE A 176 25.23 -10.47 5.68
C PHE A 176 25.48 -8.97 5.88
N SER A 177 24.72 -8.35 6.79
CA SER A 177 24.89 -6.95 7.20
C SER A 177 25.00 -5.97 6.02
N GLY A 178 24.11 -6.11 5.04
CA GLY A 178 24.11 -5.26 3.87
C GLY A 178 23.01 -5.57 2.86
N GLY A 179 22.86 -4.68 1.89
CA GLY A 179 21.92 -4.84 0.79
C GLY A 179 22.45 -5.81 -0.26
N ILE A 180 21.52 -6.47 -0.94
CA ILE A 180 21.77 -7.27 -2.13
C ILE A 180 20.65 -7.06 -3.14
N HIS A 181 21.01 -7.04 -4.41
CA HIS A 181 20.05 -6.86 -5.49
C HIS A 181 20.46 -7.71 -6.69
N GLY A 182 19.47 -8.32 -7.33
CA GLY A 182 19.64 -9.12 -8.52
C GLY A 182 18.83 -8.54 -9.68
N VAL A 183 19.38 -8.57 -10.88
CA VAL A 183 18.68 -8.17 -12.10
C VAL A 183 18.92 -9.22 -13.18
N TYR A 184 17.85 -9.73 -13.78
CA TYR A 184 17.98 -10.58 -14.96
C TYR A 184 18.39 -9.73 -16.15
N ASN A 185 19.55 -10.02 -16.76
CA ASN A 185 19.98 -9.38 -17.99
C ASN A 185 19.53 -10.25 -19.19
N PRO A 186 18.55 -9.81 -19.99
CA PRO A 186 18.05 -10.58 -21.13
C PRO A 186 19.07 -10.70 -22.28
N THR A 187 20.08 -9.83 -22.36
CA THR A 187 21.12 -9.89 -23.40
C THR A 187 22.11 -11.01 -23.14
N THR A 188 22.52 -11.19 -21.88
CA THR A 188 23.46 -12.25 -21.48
C THR A 188 22.74 -13.54 -21.05
N GLY A 189 21.45 -13.44 -20.69
CA GLY A 189 20.64 -14.57 -20.24
C GLY A 189 21.03 -15.09 -18.86
N ILE A 190 21.60 -14.23 -18.01
CA ILE A 190 22.00 -14.54 -16.64
C ILE A 190 21.48 -13.48 -15.67
N VAL A 191 21.37 -13.84 -14.39
CA VAL A 191 21.11 -12.88 -13.31
C VAL A 191 22.43 -12.25 -12.88
N GLU A 192 22.51 -10.93 -12.96
CA GLU A 192 23.62 -10.15 -12.42
C GLU A 192 23.29 -9.76 -10.97
N TRP A 193 24.27 -9.93 -10.09
CA TRP A 193 24.13 -9.68 -8.66
C TRP A 193 25.07 -8.57 -8.22
N LYS A 194 24.59 -7.73 -7.31
CA LYS A 194 25.43 -6.76 -6.60
C LYS A 194 25.06 -6.69 -5.13
N SER A 195 26.09 -6.67 -4.30
CA SER A 195 25.98 -6.53 -2.85
C SER A 195 26.76 -5.30 -2.39
N ALA A 196 26.35 -4.74 -1.26
CA ALA A 196 27.08 -3.69 -0.57
C ALA A 196 26.96 -3.87 0.94
N PHE A 197 28.04 -3.56 1.65
CA PHE A 197 28.09 -3.63 3.11
C PHE A 197 27.53 -2.34 3.72
N HIS A 198 26.68 -2.44 4.75
CA HIS A 198 26.05 -1.29 5.44
C HIS A 198 25.34 -0.27 4.51
N SER A 199 24.92 -0.74 3.33
CA SER A 199 24.32 0.08 2.28
C SER A 199 23.25 -0.71 1.54
N GLY A 200 22.17 -0.06 1.13
CA GLY A 200 21.21 -0.63 0.20
C GLY A 200 21.77 -0.65 -1.22
N VAL A 201 21.34 -1.65 -1.99
CA VAL A 201 21.70 -1.80 -3.41
C VAL A 201 20.43 -1.85 -4.24
N GLY A 202 20.48 -1.18 -5.39
CA GLY A 202 19.43 -1.14 -6.39
C GLY A 202 20.05 -1.41 -7.76
N GLY A 203 19.39 -2.26 -8.54
CA GLY A 203 19.79 -2.57 -9.91
C GLY A 203 18.64 -2.38 -10.87
N THR A 204 18.94 -1.99 -12.11
CA THR A 204 17.93 -1.90 -13.18
C THR A 204 18.57 -2.20 -14.51
N TYR A 205 17.91 -3.03 -15.32
CA TYR A 205 18.33 -3.27 -16.69
C TYR A 205 17.95 -2.09 -17.57
N ASN A 206 18.93 -1.48 -18.24
CA ASN A 206 18.70 -0.45 -19.25
C ASN A 206 18.64 -1.10 -20.64
N PRO A 207 17.47 -1.12 -21.32
CA PRO A 207 17.32 -1.75 -22.62
C PRO A 207 18.07 -1.03 -23.75
N LEU A 208 18.40 0.26 -23.62
CA LEU A 208 19.16 1.01 -24.63
C LEU A 208 20.63 0.66 -24.62
N THR A 209 21.24 0.67 -23.43
CA THR A 209 22.66 0.32 -23.27
C THR A 209 22.88 -1.19 -23.21
N ARG A 210 21.81 -1.97 -23.00
CA ARG A 210 21.80 -3.43 -22.83
C ARG A 210 22.64 -3.88 -21.64
N GLN A 211 22.71 -3.04 -20.61
CA GLN A 211 23.50 -3.27 -19.41
C GLN A 211 22.65 -3.08 -18.16
N VAL A 212 23.06 -3.72 -17.07
CA VAL A 212 22.49 -3.44 -15.76
C VAL A 212 23.19 -2.23 -15.16
N GLU A 213 22.41 -1.22 -14.80
CA GLU A 213 22.87 -0.07 -14.03
C GLU A 213 22.67 -0.34 -12.55
N TRP A 214 23.61 0.16 -11.75
CA TRP A 214 23.65 -0.10 -10.32
C TRP A 214 23.81 1.18 -9.52
N LYS A 215 23.09 1.27 -8.41
CA LYS A 215 23.26 2.33 -7.42
C LYS A 215 23.32 1.76 -6.02
N THR A 216 24.08 2.43 -5.17
CA THR A 216 24.21 2.10 -3.74
C THR A 216 23.85 3.33 -2.92
N CYS A 217 23.16 3.13 -1.80
CA CYS A 217 22.80 4.19 -0.87
C CYS A 217 23.30 3.83 0.53
N PHE A 218 24.18 4.67 1.09
CA PHE A 218 24.74 4.45 2.42
C PHE A 218 23.67 4.68 3.48
N HIS A 219 23.49 3.71 4.40
CA HIS A 219 22.46 3.76 5.45
C HIS A 219 21.03 4.01 4.93
N GLY A 220 20.75 3.60 3.69
CA GLY A 220 19.44 3.72 3.08
C GLY A 220 19.19 2.64 2.05
N SER A 221 17.94 2.52 1.64
CA SER A 221 17.56 1.69 0.49
C SER A 221 17.56 2.51 -0.78
N VAL A 222 17.79 1.82 -1.90
CA VAL A 222 17.68 2.38 -3.23
C VAL A 222 17.00 1.37 -4.16
N VAL A 223 16.01 1.85 -4.91
CA VAL A 223 15.36 1.11 -5.98
C VAL A 223 15.51 1.88 -7.27
N GLY A 224 15.77 1.16 -8.35
CA GLY A 224 15.84 1.74 -9.69
C GLY A 224 14.70 1.25 -10.56
N TYR A 225 14.32 2.04 -11.55
CA TYR A 225 13.43 1.62 -12.62
C TYR A 225 13.80 2.31 -13.92
N TYR A 226 13.51 1.66 -15.04
CA TYR A 226 13.65 2.26 -16.36
C TYR A 226 12.39 3.01 -16.70
N ASP A 227 12.51 4.32 -16.92
CA ASP A 227 11.41 5.15 -17.37
C ASP A 227 11.37 5.17 -18.90
N GLU A 228 10.33 4.56 -19.48
CA GLU A 228 10.13 4.47 -20.92
C GLU A 228 9.86 5.85 -21.57
N GLU A 229 9.28 6.80 -20.82
CA GLU A 229 8.96 8.13 -21.36
C GLU A 229 10.23 8.97 -21.55
N THR A 230 11.07 9.03 -20.52
CA THR A 230 12.34 9.76 -20.59
C THR A 230 13.48 8.91 -21.13
N GLN A 231 13.25 7.61 -21.36
CA GLN A 231 14.22 6.62 -21.79
C GLN A 231 15.48 6.53 -20.91
N THR A 232 15.31 6.72 -19.60
CA THR A 232 16.42 6.78 -18.63
C THR A 232 16.13 5.94 -17.38
N VAL A 233 17.19 5.46 -16.74
CA VAL A 233 17.07 4.83 -15.42
C VAL A 233 16.89 5.93 -14.36
N LYS A 234 15.82 5.80 -13.58
CA LYS A 234 15.51 6.67 -12.44
C LYS A 234 15.73 5.91 -11.14
N TRP A 235 16.10 6.65 -10.10
CA TRP A 235 16.47 6.11 -8.79
C TRP A 235 15.64 6.76 -7.69
N ILE A 236 15.16 5.95 -6.76
CA ILE A 236 14.46 6.39 -5.56
C ILE A 236 15.24 5.89 -4.36
N GLU A 237 15.58 6.82 -3.47
CA GLU A 237 16.43 6.57 -2.31
C GLU A 237 15.73 7.02 -1.04
N LYS A 238 15.86 6.24 0.03
CA LYS A 238 15.41 6.61 1.37
C LYS A 238 16.36 6.10 2.43
N TRP A 239 16.72 7.00 3.32
CA TRP A 239 17.60 6.76 4.46
C TRP A 239 16.84 6.01 5.58
N HIS A 240 17.43 4.97 6.18
CA HIS A 240 16.85 4.06 7.20
C HIS A 240 15.50 3.38 6.91
N HIS A 241 15.08 3.34 5.65
CA HIS A 241 13.86 2.63 5.27
C HIS A 241 14.20 1.52 4.30
N GLY A 242 13.49 0.40 4.38
CA GLY A 242 13.30 -0.49 3.24
C GLY A 242 12.41 0.20 2.21
N LEU A 243 12.64 -0.08 0.93
CA LEU A 243 11.84 0.46 -0.17
C LEU A 243 11.32 -0.64 -1.08
N ALA A 244 10.06 -0.52 -1.50
CA ALA A 244 9.45 -1.36 -2.51
C ALA A 244 8.75 -0.49 -3.55
N LEU A 245 8.87 -0.87 -4.81
CA LEU A 245 8.34 -0.17 -5.96
C LEU A 245 7.57 -1.14 -6.86
N ILE A 246 6.38 -0.70 -7.27
CA ILE A 246 5.61 -1.32 -8.34
C ILE A 246 5.38 -0.28 -9.43
N LEU A 247 5.63 -0.65 -10.68
CA LEU A 247 5.58 0.23 -11.84
C LEU A 247 4.84 -0.46 -12.99
N TRP A 248 3.86 0.23 -13.58
CA TRP A 248 3.21 -0.18 -14.82
C TRP A 248 4.19 -0.09 -15.98
N ASN A 249 4.42 -1.22 -16.65
CA ASN A 249 5.18 -1.26 -17.88
C ASN A 249 4.22 -1.29 -19.07
N ALA A 250 4.19 -0.20 -19.85
CA ALA A 250 3.30 -0.07 -21.00
C ALA A 250 3.65 -1.05 -22.13
N SER A 251 4.94 -1.39 -22.29
CA SER A 251 5.45 -2.29 -23.33
C SER A 251 4.98 -3.72 -23.10
N THR A 252 5.03 -4.21 -21.86
CA THR A 252 4.62 -5.57 -21.49
C THR A 252 3.18 -5.65 -20.99
N LYS A 253 2.51 -4.50 -20.81
CA LYS A 253 1.14 -4.39 -20.26
C LYS A 253 0.98 -5.14 -18.94
N THR A 254 1.99 -5.05 -18.09
CA THR A 254 1.99 -5.64 -16.75
C THR A 254 2.75 -4.75 -15.78
N TYR A 255 2.59 -4.99 -14.48
CA TYR A 255 3.40 -4.36 -13.47
C TYR A 255 4.73 -5.08 -13.28
N SER A 256 5.80 -4.30 -13.22
CA SER A 256 7.12 -4.71 -12.74
C SER A 256 7.25 -4.34 -11.26
N THR A 257 7.88 -5.22 -10.49
CA THR A 257 8.13 -4.98 -9.07
C THR A 257 9.61 -5.09 -8.75
N THR A 258 10.07 -4.24 -7.84
CA THR A 258 11.41 -4.30 -7.27
C THR A 258 11.36 -3.83 -5.84
N ALA A 259 12.34 -4.23 -5.04
CA ALA A 259 12.47 -3.74 -3.68
C ALA A 259 13.95 -3.63 -3.29
N SER A 260 14.20 -3.12 -2.11
CA SER A 260 15.52 -3.02 -1.54
C SER A 260 15.42 -3.44 -0.09
N CYS A 261 16.19 -4.47 0.26
CA CYS A 261 16.36 -4.92 1.62
C CYS A 261 17.47 -4.08 2.27
N GLY A 262 17.08 -3.20 3.19
CA GLY A 262 17.98 -2.40 4.00
C GLY A 262 17.92 -2.91 5.43
N TRP A 263 18.96 -3.61 5.89
CA TRP A 263 19.19 -3.81 7.31
C TRP A 263 20.25 -2.82 7.77
N PHE A 264 19.91 -2.04 8.78
CA PHE A 264 20.79 -1.04 9.39
C PHE A 264 20.81 -1.37 10.87
N ASP A 265 21.86 -2.06 11.33
CA ASP A 265 22.13 -2.08 12.77
C ASP A 265 22.65 -0.70 13.15
N ASN A 266 22.00 -0.13 14.17
CA ASN A 266 22.57 0.92 14.98
C ASN A 266 23.21 0.22 16.19
N GLU A 267 24.31 -0.50 15.99
CA GLU A 267 25.22 -0.81 17.10
C GLU A 267 26.32 0.25 17.17
#